data_AF-A0A0W8FF36-F1
#
_entry.id   AF-A0A0W8FF36-F1
#
_cell.length_a   1.000
_cell.length_b   1.000
_cell.length_c   1.000
_cell.angle_alpha   90.00
_cell.angle_beta   90.00
_cell.angle_gamma   90.00
#
_symmetry.space_group_name_H-M   'P 1'
#
loop_
_entity.id
_entity.type
_entity.pdbx_description
1 polymer ?
#
loop_
_entity_poly.entity_id
_entity_poly.type
_entity_poly.pdbx_seq_one_letter_code
_entity_poly.pdbx_strand_id
1 'polypeptide(L)'
;MYAGFIEGDNKFPLIGVVNNIFYLYSTPIEITHREGVIMPEEPQLIVYTLENCPNCDILKEYLTSQGLAYRERDLSSAAALTELRINGVFVQEAPVLQKDLTFLVSKDLFDAGGIREDRLAELIADVR
;
A
#
# COMPACT_ATOMS: atom_id res chain seq x y z
N MET A 1 -48.02 7.01 2.84
CA MET A 1 -47.59 8.37 2.46
C MET A 1 -46.58 8.19 1.35
N TYR A 2 -46.94 8.55 0.13
CA TYR A 2 -46.09 8.36 -1.04
C TYR A 2 -45.04 9.47 -1.11
N ALA A 3 -43.78 9.10 -1.34
CA ALA A 3 -42.78 9.98 -1.92
C ALA A 3 -42.35 9.33 -3.25
N GLY A 4 -42.68 10.00 -4.36
CA GLY A 4 -42.37 9.53 -5.70
C GLY A 4 -40.88 9.66 -6.01
N PHE A 5 -40.35 8.69 -6.77
CA PHE A 5 -39.06 8.78 -7.42
C PHE A 5 -39.28 9.17 -8.88
N ILE A 6 -38.64 10.26 -9.29
CA ILE A 6 -38.50 10.68 -10.69
C ILE A 6 -37.49 9.75 -11.36
N GLU A 7 -37.92 9.14 -12.47
CA GLU A 7 -37.11 8.35 -13.40
C GLU A 7 -36.00 9.20 -14.00
N GLY A 8 -34.78 8.68 -13.91
CA GLY A 8 -33.61 9.17 -14.61
C GLY A 8 -32.61 8.02 -14.65
N ASP A 9 -32.56 7.36 -15.79
CA ASP A 9 -31.80 6.15 -16.06
C ASP A 9 -30.37 6.17 -15.54
N ASN A 10 -30.04 5.24 -14.64
CA ASN A 10 -28.89 4.33 -14.72
C ASN A 10 -28.87 3.38 -13.50
N LYS A 11 -29.36 2.15 -13.73
CA LYS A 11 -29.19 0.91 -12.95
C LYS A 11 -28.56 1.05 -11.55
N PHE A 12 -29.41 1.13 -10.53
CA PHE A 12 -28.99 0.86 -9.15
C PHE A 12 -28.70 -0.65 -8.98
N PRO A 13 -27.66 -1.04 -8.22
CA PRO A 13 -27.30 -2.44 -8.02
C PRO A 13 -28.33 -3.17 -7.16
N LEU A 14 -28.40 -4.49 -7.35
CA LEU A 14 -29.29 -5.42 -6.66
C LEU A 14 -29.06 -5.33 -5.14
N ILE A 15 -30.09 -4.93 -4.40
CA ILE A 15 -30.07 -4.93 -2.93
C ILE A 15 -30.18 -6.39 -2.46
N GLY A 16 -29.14 -6.90 -1.81
CA GLY A 16 -29.22 -8.13 -1.02
C GLY A 16 -29.65 -7.82 0.40
N VAL A 17 -30.70 -8.48 0.90
CA VAL A 17 -31.14 -8.40 2.30
C VAL A 17 -30.85 -9.74 2.99
N VAL A 18 -30.03 -9.72 4.04
CA VAL A 18 -29.84 -10.88 4.95
C VAL A 18 -30.00 -10.38 6.38
N ASN A 19 -30.88 -11.02 7.16
CA ASN A 19 -31.13 -10.69 8.56
C ASN A 19 -31.41 -9.20 8.83
N ASN A 20 -32.17 -8.55 7.94
CA ASN A 20 -32.59 -7.15 8.05
C ASN A 20 -31.44 -6.12 8.00
N ILE A 21 -30.29 -6.53 7.45
CA ILE A 21 -29.13 -5.67 7.21
C ILE A 21 -28.97 -5.49 5.70
N PHE A 22 -28.84 -4.23 5.28
CA PHE A 22 -28.59 -3.84 3.90
C PHE A 22 -27.09 -3.92 3.62
N TYR A 23 -26.68 -4.85 2.76
CA TYR A 23 -25.30 -4.93 2.29
C TYR A 23 -25.18 -4.20 0.95
N LEU A 24 -24.45 -3.09 0.93
CA LEU A 24 -24.00 -2.45 -0.29
C LEU A 24 -22.76 -3.20 -0.77
N TYR A 25 -22.88 -4.03 -1.81
CA TYR A 25 -21.71 -4.51 -2.55
C TYR A 25 -21.18 -3.36 -3.40
N SER A 26 -20.49 -2.42 -2.76
CA SER A 26 -19.81 -1.34 -3.45
C SER A 26 -18.44 -1.87 -3.86
N THR A 27 -18.26 -2.19 -5.14
CA THR A 27 -16.93 -2.07 -5.75
C THR A 27 -16.51 -0.61 -5.65
N PRO A 28 -15.34 -0.24 -5.11
CA PRO A 28 -14.87 1.12 -5.22
C PRO A 28 -13.57 1.18 -6.02
N ILE A 29 -13.64 1.63 -7.27
CA ILE A 29 -12.57 2.43 -7.88
C ILE A 29 -13.25 3.66 -8.49
N GLU A 30 -12.58 4.80 -8.33
CA GLU A 30 -12.95 6.17 -8.69
C GLU A 30 -13.72 6.94 -7.61
N ILE A 31 -13.00 7.66 -6.74
CA ILE A 31 -13.50 8.97 -6.29
C ILE A 31 -12.37 10.00 -6.25
N THR A 32 -12.63 11.07 -6.99
CA THR A 32 -11.91 12.33 -7.09
C THR A 32 -11.88 13.09 -5.75
N HIS A 33 -10.90 13.98 -5.64
CA HIS A 33 -10.61 14.90 -4.54
C HIS A 33 -11.85 15.43 -3.77
N ARG A 34 -11.96 15.11 -2.47
CA ARG A 34 -12.43 15.98 -1.37
C ARG A 34 -12.15 15.32 -0.02
N GLU A 35 -11.67 16.12 0.93
CA GLU A 35 -11.07 15.71 2.20
C GLU A 35 -12.00 14.86 3.08
N GLY A 36 -11.39 13.86 3.76
CA GLY A 36 -11.89 13.33 5.02
C GLY A 36 -12.69 12.04 4.96
N VAL A 37 -12.13 10.96 4.39
CA VAL A 37 -12.54 9.59 4.74
C VAL A 37 -11.35 8.95 5.43
N ILE A 38 -11.49 8.60 6.70
CA ILE A 38 -10.60 7.64 7.35
C ILE A 38 -10.92 6.31 6.69
N MET A 39 -10.26 6.05 5.56
CA MET A 39 -10.10 4.69 5.06
C MET A 39 -9.31 3.97 6.15
N PRO A 40 -9.67 2.73 6.52
CA PRO A 40 -8.76 1.94 7.34
C PRO A 40 -7.43 1.96 6.58
N GLU A 41 -6.37 2.48 7.22
CA GLU A 41 -5.05 2.48 6.59
C GLU A 41 -4.69 1.03 6.37
N GLU A 42 -4.95 0.50 5.17
CA GLU A 42 -4.18 -0.62 4.69
C GLU A 42 -2.73 -0.20 4.83
N PRO A 43 -1.89 -0.96 5.56
CA PRO A 43 -0.54 -0.54 5.87
C PRO A 43 0.17 -0.26 4.56
N GLN A 44 0.44 1.02 4.32
CA GLN A 44 0.92 1.46 3.01
C GLN A 44 2.37 1.05 2.91
N LEU A 45 2.63 -0.03 2.16
CA LEU A 45 3.98 -0.42 1.82
C LEU A 45 4.55 0.63 0.86
N ILE A 46 5.71 1.18 1.21
CA ILE A 46 6.45 2.10 0.36
C ILE A 46 7.82 1.50 0.08
N VAL A 47 8.15 1.36 -1.19
CA VAL A 47 9.46 0.89 -1.65
C VAL A 47 10.22 2.10 -2.17
N TYR A 48 11.32 2.44 -1.49
CA TYR A 48 12.26 3.44 -1.96
C TYR A 48 13.28 2.80 -2.88
N THR A 49 13.39 3.32 -4.10
CA THR A 49 14.17 2.74 -5.19
C THR A 49 15.12 3.77 -5.79
N LEU A 50 16.08 3.28 -6.58
CA LEU A 50 16.95 4.11 -7.41
C LEU A 50 16.87 3.61 -8.85
N GLU A 51 17.26 4.46 -9.80
CA GLU A 51 17.46 4.04 -11.18
C GLU A 51 18.51 2.92 -11.25
N ASN A 52 18.26 1.92 -12.09
CA ASN A 52 19.18 0.79 -12.35
C ASN A 52 19.59 0.01 -11.08
N CYS A 53 18.62 -0.33 -10.24
CA CYS A 53 18.83 -1.05 -8.99
C CYS A 53 18.31 -2.51 -9.08
N PRO A 54 19.17 -3.52 -9.31
CA PRO A 54 18.73 -4.91 -9.45
C PRO A 54 18.10 -5.48 -8.17
N ASN A 55 18.59 -5.09 -6.99
CA ASN A 55 18.00 -5.48 -5.71
C ASN A 55 16.59 -4.91 -5.52
N CYS A 56 16.31 -3.74 -6.11
CA CYS A 56 14.99 -3.15 -6.07
C CYS A 56 13.99 -3.99 -6.87
N ASP A 57 14.40 -4.49 -8.04
CA ASP A 57 13.56 -5.35 -8.87
C ASP A 57 13.23 -6.67 -8.15
N ILE A 58 14.22 -7.31 -7.50
CA ILE A 58 14.01 -8.53 -6.71
C ILE A 58 13.00 -8.31 -5.59
N LEU A 59 13.12 -7.21 -4.85
CA LEU A 59 12.17 -6.88 -3.78
C LEU A 59 10.76 -6.65 -4.31
N LYS A 60 10.62 -5.91 -5.42
CA LYS A 60 9.33 -5.64 -6.07
C LYS A 60 8.65 -6.91 -6.56
N GLU A 61 9.42 -7.80 -7.20
CA GLU A 61 8.93 -9.10 -7.66
C GLU A 61 8.45 -9.95 -6.48
N TYR A 62 9.21 -9.98 -5.38
CA TYR A 62 8.81 -10.68 -4.16
C TYR A 62 7.48 -10.14 -3.62
N LEU A 63 7.35 -8.83 -3.40
CA LEU A 63 6.11 -8.21 -2.89
C LEU A 63 4.92 -8.50 -3.82
N THR A 64 5.13 -8.43 -5.13
CA THR A 64 4.10 -8.73 -6.13
C THR A 64 3.71 -10.20 -6.11
N SER A 65 4.67 -11.12 -5.92
CA SER A 65 4.40 -12.57 -5.79
C SER A 65 3.56 -12.90 -4.56
N GLN A 66 3.67 -12.09 -3.51
CA GLN A 66 2.85 -12.19 -2.29
C GLN A 66 1.48 -11.50 -2.43
N GLY A 67 1.18 -10.89 -3.59
CA GLY A 67 -0.08 -10.18 -3.83
C GLY A 67 -0.20 -8.84 -3.09
N LEU A 68 0.92 -8.26 -2.65
CA LEU A 68 0.92 -7.02 -1.86
C LEU A 68 0.99 -5.80 -2.76
N ALA A 69 0.11 -4.84 -2.51
CA ALA A 69 0.19 -3.52 -3.11
C ALA A 69 1.24 -2.67 -2.40
N TYR A 70 2.05 -1.94 -3.17
CA TYR A 70 3.03 -1.01 -2.64
C TYR A 70 3.12 0.24 -3.53
N ARG A 71 3.61 1.34 -2.96
CA ARG A 71 3.96 2.56 -3.68
C ARG A 71 5.46 2.64 -3.87
N GLU A 72 5.88 3.14 -5.02
CA GLU A 72 7.29 3.39 -5.29
C GLU A 72 7.64 4.86 -5.03
N ARG A 73 8.80 5.11 -4.42
CA ARG A 73 9.39 6.43 -4.29
C ARG A 73 10.86 6.42 -4.70
N ASP A 74 11.26 7.45 -5.41
CA ASP A 74 12.66 7.66 -5.76
C ASP A 74 13.47 8.11 -4.52
N LEU A 75 14.42 7.27 -4.09
CA LEU A 75 15.34 7.50 -2.99
C LEU A 75 16.32 8.65 -3.29
N SER A 76 16.55 9.00 -4.55
CA SER A 76 17.39 10.14 -4.92
C SER A 76 16.67 11.48 -4.71
N SER A 77 15.33 11.45 -4.58
CA SER A 77 14.54 12.65 -4.38
C SER A 77 14.77 13.28 -3.00
N ALA A 78 14.83 14.62 -2.96
CA ALA A 78 14.97 15.35 -1.71
C ALA A 78 13.84 15.05 -0.72
N ALA A 79 12.63 14.80 -1.21
CA ALA A 79 11.47 14.45 -0.39
C ALA A 79 11.66 13.10 0.32
N ALA A 80 12.05 12.05 -0.40
CA ALA A 80 12.30 10.73 0.18
C ALA A 80 13.43 10.76 1.21
N LEU A 81 14.55 11.41 0.89
CA LEU A 81 15.67 11.53 1.81
C LEU A 81 15.33 12.35 3.06
N THR A 82 14.45 13.34 2.94
CA THR A 82 13.98 14.13 4.09
C THR A 82 13.11 13.28 5.00
N GLU A 83 12.15 12.55 4.43
CA GLU A 83 11.27 11.64 5.18
C GLU A 83 12.10 10.60 5.97
N LEU A 84 13.03 9.93 5.31
CA LEU A 84 13.89 8.93 5.94
C LEU A 84 14.71 9.53 7.09
N ARG A 85 15.32 10.72 6.89
CA ARG A 85 16.14 11.37 7.92
C ARG A 85 15.32 11.82 9.13
N ILE A 86 14.11 12.34 8.91
CA ILE A 86 13.21 12.73 10.01
C ILE A 86 12.82 11.51 10.85
N ASN A 87 12.65 10.35 10.20
CA ASN A 87 12.38 9.07 10.86
C ASN A 87 13.65 8.35 11.36
N GLY A 88 14.81 9.02 11.34
CA GLY A 88 16.08 8.47 11.86
C GLY A 88 16.75 7.42 10.97
N VAL A 89 16.30 7.27 9.72
CA VAL A 89 16.86 6.35 8.73
C VAL A 89 17.87 7.09 7.86
N PHE A 90 19.14 6.72 8.01
CA PHE A 90 20.25 7.31 7.25
C PHE A 90 20.82 6.27 6.29
N VAL A 91 20.35 6.33 5.05
CA VAL A 91 20.75 5.40 3.99
C VAL A 91 21.10 6.16 2.72
N GLN A 92 22.05 5.60 1.98
CA GLN A 92 22.47 6.08 0.66
C GLN A 92 22.24 5.02 -0.42
N GLU A 93 21.83 3.82 -0.01
CA GLU A 93 21.69 2.65 -0.87
C GLU A 93 20.25 2.18 -0.86
N ALA A 94 19.77 1.77 -2.04
CA ALA A 94 18.47 1.15 -2.22
C ALA A 94 18.60 -0.39 -2.20
N PRO A 95 17.49 -1.12 -1.99
CA PRO A 95 16.15 -0.63 -1.65
C PRO A 95 15.97 -0.33 -0.15
N VAL A 96 14.96 0.47 0.16
CA VAL A 96 14.42 0.61 1.53
C VAL A 96 12.93 0.29 1.48
N LEU A 97 12.48 -0.62 2.32
CA LEU A 97 11.07 -0.95 2.48
C LEU A 97 10.55 -0.25 3.73
N GLN A 98 9.48 0.51 3.57
CA GLN A 98 8.74 1.10 4.68
C GLN A 98 7.38 0.43 4.78
N LYS A 99 6.99 0.13 6.01
CA LYS A 99 5.63 -0.21 6.39
C LYS A 99 5.27 0.65 7.61
N ASP A 100 4.32 1.54 7.44
CA ASP A 100 3.90 2.50 8.47
C ASP A 100 5.11 3.30 9.00
N LEU A 101 5.50 3.08 10.26
CA LEU A 101 6.67 3.71 10.91
C LEU A 101 7.92 2.82 10.95
N THR A 102 7.85 1.63 10.36
CA THR A 102 8.95 0.66 10.34
C THR A 102 9.68 0.70 9.01
N PHE A 103 11.01 0.69 9.07
CA PHE A 103 11.88 0.73 7.90
C PHE A 103 12.85 -0.45 7.91
N LEU A 104 12.89 -1.19 6.81
CA LEU A 104 13.92 -2.18 6.52
C LEU A 104 14.81 -1.65 5.39
N VAL A 105 16.10 -1.58 5.64
CA VAL A 105 17.07 -1.08 4.66
C VAL A 105 17.71 -2.24 3.90
N SER A 106 18.48 -1.96 2.84
CA SER A 106 19.08 -2.98 1.98
C SER A 106 19.80 -4.11 2.76
N LYS A 107 20.60 -3.78 3.78
CA LYS A 107 21.28 -4.77 4.66
C LYS A 107 20.33 -5.65 5.49
N ASP A 108 19.10 -5.19 5.70
CA ASP A 108 18.08 -5.92 6.46
C ASP A 108 17.19 -6.77 5.54
N LEU A 109 17.10 -6.37 4.28
CA LEU A 109 16.33 -7.03 3.22
C LEU A 109 17.13 -8.11 2.49
N PHE A 110 18.45 -7.97 2.42
CA PHE A 110 19.34 -8.86 1.68
C PHE A 110 20.45 -9.42 2.57
N ASP A 111 20.87 -10.65 2.31
CA ASP A 111 22.07 -11.27 2.84
C ASP A 111 22.97 -11.82 1.72
N ALA A 112 24.02 -12.57 2.09
CA ALA A 112 24.96 -13.14 1.12
C ALA A 112 24.33 -14.16 0.16
N GLY A 113 23.13 -14.65 0.43
CA GLY A 113 22.41 -15.67 -0.34
C GLY A 113 21.18 -15.16 -1.09
N GLY A 114 20.67 -13.96 -0.78
CA GLY A 114 19.54 -13.36 -1.49
C GLY A 114 18.64 -12.52 -0.60
N ILE A 115 17.35 -12.46 -0.97
CA ILE A 115 16.34 -11.73 -0.21
C ILE A 115 15.99 -12.50 1.08
N ARG A 116 15.90 -11.78 2.20
CA ARG A 116 15.54 -12.31 3.52
C ARG A 116 14.03 -12.36 3.68
N GLU A 117 13.43 -13.43 3.16
CA GLU A 117 11.98 -13.64 3.18
C GLU A 117 11.39 -13.69 4.60
N ASP A 118 12.15 -14.19 5.57
CA ASP A 118 11.79 -14.24 6.99
C ASP A 118 11.52 -12.83 7.55
N ARG A 119 12.43 -11.88 7.29
CA ARG A 119 12.31 -10.49 7.75
C ARG A 119 11.18 -9.75 7.06
N LEU A 120 10.95 -10.04 5.79
CA LEU A 120 9.82 -9.51 5.03
C LEU A 120 8.50 -10.04 5.56
N ALA A 121 8.41 -11.37 5.76
CA ALA A 121 7.24 -12.01 6.31
C ALA A 121 6.91 -11.48 7.71
N GLU A 122 7.90 -11.24 8.57
CA GLU A 122 7.70 -10.59 9.88
C GLU A 122 7.08 -9.20 9.74
N LEU A 123 7.61 -8.37 8.85
CA LEU A 123 7.10 -7.02 8.62
C LEU A 123 5.66 -7.04 8.07
N ILE A 124 5.38 -7.97 7.15
CA ILE A 124 4.08 -8.08 6.47
C ILE A 124 3.04 -8.78 7.35
N ALA A 125 3.40 -9.72 8.22
CA ALA A 125 2.46 -10.49 9.04
C ALA A 125 1.63 -9.63 10.01
N ASP A 126 2.11 -8.43 10.34
CA ASP A 126 1.38 -7.43 11.15
C ASP A 126 0.19 -6.78 10.40
N VAL A 127 -0.17 -7.22 9.19
CA VAL A 127 -1.44 -6.86 8.54
C VAL A 127 -2.54 -7.82 9.04
N ARG A 128 -3.13 -7.54 10.21
CA ARG A 128 -4.30 -8.26 10.73
C ARG A 128 -5.31 -7.34 11.40
#